data_AF-A0A7W7WBZ4-F1
#
_entry.id   AF-A0A7W7WBZ4-F1
#
_cell.length_a   1.000
_cell.length_b   1.000
_cell.length_c   1.000
_cell.angle_alpha   90.00
_cell.angle_beta   90.00
_cell.angle_gamma   90.00
#
_symmetry.space_group_name_H-M   'P 1'
#
loop_
_entity.id
_entity.type
_entity.pdbx_description
1 polymer ?
#
loop_
_entity_poly.entity_id
_entity_poly.type
_entity_poly.pdbx_seq_one_letter_code
_entity_poly.pdbx_strand_id
1 'polypeptide(L)'
;MSHKPTLPTRMHDPFPRIDIDEAGAFAEVLSLAIAAANRWTFGPDGPYRQPGQTMADIARGQIREALLHLLELGFVDVDEERMKAAPGWPMDRMSSRPTDLPEEA
;
A
#
# COMPACT_ATOMS: atom_id res chain seq x y z
N MET A 1 -0.99 -13.26 17.04
CA MET A 1 -0.69 -13.37 15.60
C MET A 1 -1.96 -13.09 14.84
N SER A 2 -1.98 -12.05 14.00
CA SER A 2 -3.12 -11.84 13.09
C SER A 2 -3.10 -12.96 12.05
N HIS A 3 -4.19 -13.72 11.95
CA HIS A 3 -4.29 -14.78 10.96
C HIS A 3 -4.36 -14.14 9.58
N LYS A 4 -3.36 -14.43 8.73
CA LYS A 4 -3.40 -14.03 7.32
C LYS A 4 -4.71 -14.56 6.70
N PRO A 5 -5.50 -13.72 6.01
CA PRO A 5 -6.73 -14.18 5.40
C PRO A 5 -6.45 -15.19 4.28
N THR A 6 -7.43 -16.05 3.98
CA THR A 6 -7.30 -17.03 2.90
C THR A 6 -7.13 -16.36 1.54
N LEU A 7 -6.44 -17.04 0.61
CA LEU A 7 -6.30 -16.58 -0.77
C LEU A 7 -7.65 -16.70 -1.52
N PRO A 8 -7.93 -15.79 -2.46
CA PRO A 8 -8.99 -16.00 -3.45
C PRO A 8 -8.75 -17.31 -4.21
N THR A 9 -9.83 -18.03 -4.52
CA THR A 9 -9.73 -19.32 -5.24
C THR A 9 -10.25 -19.23 -6.67
N ARG A 10 -11.03 -18.19 -6.98
CA ARG A 10 -11.64 -17.96 -8.29
C ARG A 10 -11.33 -16.54 -8.79
N MET A 11 -11.39 -16.39 -10.10
CA MET A 11 -11.32 -15.09 -10.74
C MET A 11 -12.48 -14.22 -10.25
N HIS A 12 -12.18 -13.00 -9.78
CA HIS A 12 -13.13 -12.05 -9.19
C HIS A 12 -13.66 -12.39 -7.78
N ASP A 13 -13.14 -13.41 -7.10
CA ASP A 13 -13.39 -13.57 -5.66
C ASP A 13 -12.89 -12.33 -4.90
N PRO A 14 -13.61 -11.84 -3.86
CA PRO A 14 -13.14 -10.74 -3.04
C PRO A 14 -11.76 -11.04 -2.45
N PHE A 15 -10.83 -10.10 -2.56
CA PHE A 15 -9.50 -10.24 -1.98
C PHE A 15 -9.56 -9.95 -0.48
N PRO A 16 -9.43 -10.95 0.41
CA PRO A 16 -9.69 -10.72 1.83
C PRO A 16 -8.55 -9.91 2.46
N ARG A 17 -8.92 -8.86 3.20
CA ARG A 17 -8.03 -7.87 3.80
C ARG A 17 -7.91 -8.08 5.31
N ILE A 18 -6.82 -7.57 5.87
CA ILE A 18 -6.61 -7.52 7.32
C ILE A 18 -7.12 -6.15 7.79
N ASP A 19 -7.89 -6.14 8.86
CA ASP A 19 -8.25 -4.88 9.54
C ASP A 19 -7.00 -4.29 10.19
N ILE A 20 -6.73 -3.02 9.90
CA ILE A 20 -5.56 -2.29 10.40
C ILE A 20 -6.03 -1.31 11.46
N ASP A 21 -5.49 -1.44 12.66
CA ASP A 21 -5.56 -0.38 13.68
C ASP A 21 -4.47 0.64 13.39
N GLU A 22 -4.87 1.89 13.12
CA GLU A 22 -3.93 2.99 12.82
C GLU A 22 -3.29 3.58 14.08
N ALA A 23 -3.66 3.11 15.28
CA ALA A 23 -3.02 3.50 16.54
C ALA A 23 -1.75 2.67 16.85
N GLY A 24 -0.96 3.15 17.82
CA GLY A 24 0.19 2.43 18.37
C GLY A 24 1.28 2.12 17.33
N ALA A 25 1.54 0.83 17.11
CA ALA A 25 2.62 0.35 16.24
C ALA A 25 2.48 0.81 14.78
N PHE A 26 1.26 1.00 14.27
CA PHE A 26 1.08 1.54 12.92
C PHE A 26 1.63 2.97 12.80
N ALA A 27 1.37 3.82 13.80
CA ALA A 27 1.85 5.19 13.82
C ALA A 27 3.39 5.27 13.85
N GLU A 28 4.04 4.36 14.57
CA GLU A 28 5.51 4.25 14.60
C GLU A 28 6.08 3.85 13.22
N VAL A 29 5.52 2.81 12.60
CA VAL A 29 5.90 2.36 11.25
C VAL A 29 5.66 3.45 10.22
N LEU A 30 4.53 4.16 10.29
CA LEU A 30 4.21 5.28 9.43
C LEU A 30 5.24 6.42 9.58
N SER A 31 5.62 6.75 10.80
CA SER A 31 6.64 7.78 11.06
C SER A 31 7.99 7.43 10.42
N LEU A 32 8.40 6.16 10.48
CA LEU A 32 9.63 5.68 9.85
C LEU A 32 9.58 5.76 8.32
N ALA A 33 8.47 5.33 7.72
CA ALA A 33 8.23 5.46 6.28
C ALA A 33 8.27 6.93 5.82
N ILE A 34 7.63 7.84 6.55
CA ILE A 34 7.65 9.28 6.26
C ILE A 34 9.08 9.82 6.35
N ALA A 35 9.85 9.41 7.36
CA ALA A 35 11.24 9.84 7.50
C ALA A 35 12.11 9.40 6.31
N ALA A 36 11.93 8.17 5.81
CA ALA A 36 12.61 7.68 4.62
C ALA A 36 12.23 8.49 3.36
N ALA A 37 10.94 8.67 3.12
CA ALA A 37 10.44 9.47 1.99
C ALA A 37 10.94 10.92 2.03
N ASN A 38 10.96 11.55 3.21
CA ASN A 38 11.48 12.90 3.39
C ASN A 38 13.00 12.96 3.13
N ARG A 39 13.76 12.00 3.66
CA ARG A 39 15.21 11.95 3.44
C ARG A 39 15.55 11.88 1.96
N TRP A 40 14.84 11.06 1.19
CA TRP A 40 15.00 11.05 -0.26
C TRP A 40 14.56 12.38 -0.89
N THR A 41 13.38 12.88 -0.51
CA THR A 41 12.78 14.09 -1.10
C THR A 41 13.74 15.30 -1.04
N PHE A 42 14.42 15.46 0.09
CA PHE A 42 15.39 16.55 0.33
C PHE A 42 16.85 16.15 0.05
N GLY A 43 17.09 14.90 -0.35
CA GLY A 43 18.40 14.35 -0.65
C GLY A 43 18.94 14.77 -2.02
N PRO A 44 20.17 14.34 -2.37
CA PRO A 44 20.82 14.69 -3.63
C PRO A 44 20.05 14.19 -4.87
N ASP A 45 19.36 13.06 -4.73
CA ASP A 45 18.55 12.46 -5.80
C ASP A 45 17.07 12.84 -5.75
N GLY A 46 16.70 13.67 -4.77
CA GLY A 46 15.34 14.12 -4.57
C GLY A 46 14.92 15.25 -5.53
N PRO A 47 13.61 15.48 -5.69
CA PRO A 47 13.06 16.48 -6.59
C PRO A 47 13.47 17.92 -6.25
N TYR A 48 13.86 18.20 -5.01
CA TYR A 48 14.39 19.51 -4.64
C TYR A 48 15.77 19.80 -5.25
N ARG A 49 16.55 18.76 -5.53
CA ARG A 49 17.88 18.85 -6.14
C ARG A 49 17.87 18.53 -7.62
N GLN A 50 16.87 17.76 -8.08
CA GLN A 50 16.70 17.38 -9.48
C GLN A 50 15.43 18.01 -10.08
N PRO A 51 15.53 19.21 -10.68
CA PRO A 51 14.39 19.86 -11.30
C PRO A 51 13.90 19.06 -12.52
N GLY A 52 12.59 19.10 -12.79
CA GLY A 52 11.97 18.48 -13.97
C GLY A 52 11.13 17.23 -13.70
N GLN A 53 11.09 16.72 -12.47
CA GLN A 53 10.18 15.64 -12.09
C GLN A 53 8.73 16.13 -12.03
N THR A 54 7.79 15.32 -12.55
CA THR A 54 6.36 15.61 -12.39
C THR A 54 5.91 15.31 -10.97
N MET A 55 4.78 15.88 -10.53
CA MET A 55 4.20 15.53 -9.23
C MET A 55 3.92 14.03 -9.09
N ALA A 56 3.60 13.35 -10.20
CA ALA A 56 3.39 11.90 -10.21
C ALA A 56 4.70 11.13 -9.97
N ASP A 57 5.82 11.59 -10.52
CA ASP A 57 7.13 10.96 -10.29
C ASP A 57 7.59 11.14 -8.85
N ILE A 58 7.36 12.33 -8.28
CA ILE A 58 7.65 12.62 -6.88
C ILE A 58 6.86 11.69 -5.96
N ALA A 59 5.56 11.56 -6.19
CA ALA A 59 4.70 10.68 -5.38
C ALA A 59 5.16 9.21 -5.48
N ARG A 60 5.50 8.72 -6.68
CA ARG A 60 6.04 7.37 -6.87
C ARG A 60 7.39 7.18 -6.17
N GLY A 61 8.28 8.17 -6.23
CA GLY A 61 9.55 8.15 -5.53
C GLY A 61 9.37 8.05 -4.02
N GLN A 62 8.52 8.90 -3.43
CA GLN A 62 8.23 8.85 -1.99
C GLN A 62 7.68 7.49 -1.54
N ILE A 63 6.74 6.91 -2.31
CA ILE A 63 6.20 5.58 -2.03
C ILE A 63 7.28 4.50 -2.12
N ARG A 64 8.13 4.57 -3.16
CA ARG A 64 9.25 3.62 -3.35
C ARG A 64 10.18 3.61 -2.15
N GLU A 65 10.61 4.79 -1.70
CA GLU A 65 11.59 4.91 -0.61
C GLU A 65 11.02 4.50 0.73
N ALA A 66 9.77 4.87 1.01
CA ALA A 66 9.06 4.39 2.19
C ALA A 66 8.98 2.85 2.19
N LEU A 67 8.58 2.24 1.07
CA LEU A 67 8.44 0.79 0.96
C LEU A 67 9.79 0.07 1.10
N LEU A 68 10.84 0.56 0.43
CA LEU A 68 12.18 -0.01 0.54
C LEU A 68 12.67 0.01 1.98
N HIS A 69 12.53 1.14 2.66
CA HIS A 69 13.02 1.25 4.03
C HIS A 69 12.30 0.30 4.99
N LEU A 70 10.98 0.15 4.84
CA LEU A 70 10.22 -0.79 5.66
C LEU A 70 10.58 -2.26 5.37
N LEU A 71 10.88 -2.59 4.11
CA LEU A 71 11.35 -3.92 3.70
C LEU A 71 12.75 -4.22 4.27
N GLU A 72 13.68 -3.27 4.17
CA GLU A 72 15.05 -3.40 4.69
C GLU A 72 15.08 -3.62 6.21
N LEU A 73 14.15 -2.99 6.94
CA LEU A 73 14.01 -3.15 8.38
C LEU A 73 13.22 -4.41 8.78
N GLY A 74 12.63 -5.12 7.82
CA GLY A 74 11.82 -6.31 8.07
C GLY A 74 10.46 -6.04 8.71
N PHE A 75 9.94 -4.81 8.64
CA PHE A 75 8.61 -4.47 9.16
C PHE A 75 7.47 -4.87 8.22
N VAL A 76 7.77 -4.96 6.93
CA VAL A 76 6.87 -5.48 5.91
C VAL A 76 7.61 -6.54 5.11
N ASP A 77 6.85 -7.45 4.50
CA ASP A 77 7.36 -8.51 3.64
C ASP A 77 6.51 -8.59 2.36
N VAL A 78 7.10 -9.05 1.26
CA VAL A 78 6.42 -9.22 -0.02
C VAL A 78 5.86 -10.63 -0.10
N ASP A 79 4.56 -10.75 0.09
CA ASP A 79 3.84 -12.01 -0.06
C ASP A 79 3.58 -12.28 -1.56
N GLU A 80 4.55 -12.90 -2.22
CA GLU A 80 4.47 -13.23 -3.65
C GLU A 80 3.30 -14.16 -4.00
N GLU A 81 2.92 -15.05 -3.08
CA GLU A 81 1.80 -15.97 -3.27
C GLU A 81 0.50 -15.18 -3.38
N ARG A 82 0.25 -14.26 -2.43
CA ARG A 82 -0.87 -13.31 -2.48
C ARG A 82 -0.84 -12.42 -3.72
N MET A 83 0.34 -11.96 -4.14
CA MET A 83 0.50 -11.13 -5.34
C MET A 83 0.09 -11.89 -6.61
N LYS A 84 0.47 -13.17 -6.72
CA LYS A 84 0.15 -14.03 -7.88
C LYS A 84 -1.29 -14.55 -7.84
N ALA A 85 -1.89 -14.67 -6.66
CA ALA A 85 -3.26 -15.13 -6.47
C ALA A 85 -4.34 -14.11 -6.89
N ALA A 86 -3.98 -12.89 -7.31
CA ALA A 86 -4.90 -11.83 -7.71
C ALA A 86 -4.91 -11.56 -9.23
N PRO A 87 -5.26 -12.53 -10.11
CA PRO A 87 -5.35 -12.27 -11.54
C PRO A 87 -6.57 -11.39 -11.83
N GLY A 88 -6.36 -10.06 -11.90
CA GLY A 88 -7.25 -9.15 -12.64
C GLY A 88 -8.19 -8.24 -11.86
N TRP A 89 -7.88 -7.79 -10.65
CA TRP A 89 -8.68 -6.75 -9.97
C TRP A 89 -7.84 -5.50 -9.64
N PRO A 90 -8.41 -4.28 -9.76
CA PRO A 90 -7.80 -3.11 -9.14
C PRO A 90 -7.80 -3.34 -7.63
N MET A 91 -6.61 -3.32 -7.00
CA MET A 91 -6.42 -3.52 -5.56
C MET A 91 -6.97 -2.35 -4.71
N ASP A 92 -7.89 -1.55 -5.25
CA ASP A 92 -8.50 -0.42 -4.55
C ASP A 92 -9.41 -0.90 -3.40
N ARG A 93 -9.53 -0.09 -2.36
CA ARG A 93 -10.38 -0.40 -1.19
C ARG A 93 -11.89 -0.27 -1.50
N MET A 94 -12.29 0.18 -2.69
CA MET A 94 -13.62 0.72 -2.97
C MET A 94 -14.47 -0.15 -3.92
N SER A 95 -13.87 -1.12 -4.61
CA SER A 95 -14.53 -1.99 -5.59
C SER A 95 -15.49 -3.04 -5.01
N SER A 96 -15.76 -3.04 -3.69
CA SER A 96 -16.67 -3.97 -3.02
C SER A 96 -17.79 -3.30 -2.22
N ARG A 97 -18.25 -2.10 -2.56
CA ARG A 97 -19.57 -1.67 -2.03
C ARG A 97 -20.64 -2.55 -2.68
N PRO A 98 -21.47 -3.28 -1.91
CA PRO A 98 -22.75 -3.72 -2.43
C PRO A 98 -23.48 -2.45 -2.87
N THR A 99 -23.95 -2.42 -4.11
CA THR A 99 -25.01 -1.49 -4.48
C THR A 99 -26.20 -1.89 -3.64
N ASP A 100 -26.40 -1.26 -2.48
CA ASP A 100 -27.66 -1.33 -1.78
C ASP A 100 -28.71 -0.70 -2.70
N LEU A 101 -29.38 -1.55 -3.48
CA LEU A 101 -30.65 -1.21 -4.09
C LEU A 101 -31.69 -1.21 -2.98
N PRO A 102 -32.55 -0.19 -2.90
CA PRO A 102 -33.95 -0.41 -2.62
C PRO A 102 -34.62 -0.78 -3.95
N GLU A 103 -35.12 -2.00 -4.02
CA GLU A 103 -36.30 -2.32 -4.82
C GLU A 103 -37.50 -1.55 -4.20
N GLU A 104 -38.43 -1.13 -5.06
CA GLU A 104 -39.72 -0.44 -4.78
C GLU A 104 -39.74 1.10 -4.88
N ALA A 105 -40.29 1.59 -6.00
CA ALA A 105 -41.65 2.14 -6.06
C ALA A 105 -42.25 1.97 -7.47
#